data_AF-A0A816FNF1-F1
#
_entry.id   AF-A0A816FNF1-F1
#
_cell.length_a   1.000
_cell.length_b   1.000
_cell.length_c   1.000
_cell.angle_alpha   90.00
_cell.angle_beta   90.00
_cell.angle_gamma   90.00
#
_symmetry.space_group_name_H-M   'P 1'
#
loop_
_entity.id
_entity.type
_entity.pdbx_description
1 polymer ?
#
loop_
_entity_poly.entity_id
_entity_poly.type
_entity_poly.pdbx_seq_one_letter_code
_entity_poly.pdbx_strand_id
1 'polypeptide(L)'
;MIIENELTFSHINNHETIASWSIKIVISLSTLILIGFVIEYHRLDICLYAINNSIEDFRVAITYERIFFVLVEIIICAVHPMPRAFPGHSNTLSVDTSSDDSTITSHPLSYASVDVALGLPMFLRLYLLWRFIMFHSHLFRDTSSRSVGYLNRVSIDYFFLIKTYLEQWPIVCLTVFCIIVFLVGSWSLRACSYSSTNEHLTMQNTMWLFVITFTTVGYGDFTPSTYCGRSK
;
A
#
# COMPACT_ATOMS: atom_id res chain seq x y z
N MET A 1 6.91 6.82 2.63
CA MET A 1 5.79 6.58 3.56
C MET A 1 6.31 6.18 4.94
N ILE A 2 6.86 4.97 5.15
CA ILE A 2 7.31 4.53 6.49
C ILE A 2 8.23 5.56 7.17
N ILE A 3 9.24 6.05 6.44
CA ILE A 3 10.19 7.05 6.94
C ILE A 3 9.49 8.38 7.28
N GLU A 4 8.50 8.77 6.49
CA GLU A 4 7.77 10.03 6.70
C GLU A 4 6.86 9.93 7.92
N ASN A 5 6.12 8.83 8.07
CA ASN A 5 5.30 8.58 9.26
C ASN A 5 6.15 8.47 10.53
N GLU A 6 7.31 7.81 10.51
CA GLU A 6 8.20 7.77 11.69
C GLU A 6 8.81 9.14 12.02
N LEU A 7 9.06 9.98 11.02
CA LEU A 7 9.52 11.35 11.24
C LEU A 7 8.41 12.22 11.85
N THR A 8 7.16 12.01 11.41
CA THR A 8 5.96 12.62 12.01
C THR A 8 5.72 12.12 13.44
N PHE A 9 6.01 10.85 13.75
CA PHE A 9 5.89 10.31 15.11
C PHE A 9 6.98 10.80 16.07
N SER A 10 8.17 11.12 15.56
CA SER A 10 9.32 11.55 16.38
C SER A 10 9.26 13.03 16.77
N HIS A 11 8.65 13.89 15.94
CA HIS A 11 8.60 15.33 16.20
C HIS A 11 7.40 15.72 17.07
N ILE A 12 7.67 16.04 18.34
CA ILE A 12 6.69 16.48 19.35
C ILE A 12 5.92 17.75 18.95
N ASN A 13 6.46 18.56 18.02
CA ASN A 13 5.79 19.74 17.49
C ASN A 13 5.43 19.47 16.01
N ASN A 14 4.14 19.25 15.75
CA ASN A 14 3.49 18.93 14.46
C ASN A 14 3.64 20.01 13.35
N HIS A 15 4.73 20.76 13.32
CA HIS A 15 5.03 21.67 12.23
C HIS A 15 5.64 20.88 11.07
N GLU A 16 5.03 21.01 9.88
CA GLU A 16 5.61 20.45 8.66
C GLU A 16 7.00 21.02 8.44
N THR A 17 8.02 20.20 8.66
CA THR A 17 9.40 20.56 8.35
C THR A 17 9.62 20.48 6.84
N ILE A 18 10.59 21.23 6.33
CA ILE A 18 11.03 21.16 4.93
C ILE A 18 11.37 19.70 4.53
N ALA A 19 11.87 18.90 5.48
CA ALA A 19 12.18 17.49 5.28
C ALA A 19 10.93 16.64 5.02
N SER A 20 9.88 16.76 5.84
CA SER A 20 8.61 16.02 5.61
C SER A 20 7.99 16.40 4.27
N TRP A 21 7.95 17.70 3.96
CA TRP A 21 7.42 18.19 2.69
C TRP A 21 8.18 17.63 1.48
N SER A 22 9.51 17.61 1.54
CA SER A 22 10.36 17.05 0.47
C SER A 22 10.11 15.54 0.28
N ILE A 23 9.95 14.78 1.36
CA ILE A 23 9.64 13.35 1.27
C ILE A 23 8.26 13.12 0.67
N LYS A 24 7.25 13.92 1.03
CA LYS A 24 5.89 13.87 0.44
C LYS A 24 5.91 14.15 -1.07
N ILE A 25 6.76 15.07 -1.54
CA ILE A 25 6.96 15.32 -2.99
C ILE A 25 7.57 14.11 -3.69
N VAL A 26 8.63 13.53 -3.12
CA VAL A 26 9.27 12.33 -3.70
C VAL A 26 8.28 11.17 -3.78
N ILE A 27 7.46 10.99 -2.73
CA ILE A 27 6.37 10.01 -2.74
C ILE A 27 5.42 10.31 -3.90
N SER A 28 4.90 11.53 -4.00
CA SER A 28 3.94 11.90 -5.06
C SER A 28 4.51 11.70 -6.48
N LEU A 29 5.75 12.13 -6.73
CA LEU A 29 6.43 11.93 -8.00
C LEU A 29 6.59 10.44 -8.33
N SER A 30 7.00 9.62 -7.35
CA SER A 30 7.12 8.17 -7.52
C SER A 30 5.78 7.51 -7.83
N THR A 31 4.68 8.01 -7.25
CA THR A 31 3.33 7.48 -7.52
C THR A 31 2.87 7.79 -8.94
N LEU A 32 3.19 8.99 -9.45
CA LEU A 32 2.85 9.38 -10.83
C LEU A 32 3.60 8.50 -11.83
N ILE A 33 4.90 8.28 -11.61
CA ILE A 33 5.71 7.38 -12.43
C ILE A 33 5.14 5.96 -12.39
N LEU A 34 4.76 5.47 -11.21
CA LEU A 34 4.14 4.15 -11.05
C LEU A 34 2.84 4.02 -11.85
N ILE A 35 1.95 5.02 -11.77
CA ILE A 35 0.70 5.03 -12.53
C ILE A 35 0.99 5.01 -14.04
N GLY A 36 1.99 5.75 -14.50
CA GLY A 36 2.46 5.70 -15.89
C GLY A 36 2.87 4.29 -16.33
N PHE A 37 3.63 3.57 -15.50
CA PHE A 37 4.00 2.18 -15.78
C PHE A 37 2.81 1.22 -15.75
N VAL A 38 1.84 1.41 -14.86
CA VAL A 38 0.60 0.60 -14.83
C VAL A 38 -0.22 0.79 -16.12
N ILE A 39 -0.33 2.03 -16.60
CA ILE A 39 -1.03 2.32 -17.87
C ILE A 39 -0.30 1.66 -19.04
N GLU A 40 1.03 1.82 -19.10
CA GLU A 40 1.85 1.21 -20.16
C GLU A 40 1.77 -0.32 -20.14
N TYR A 41 1.76 -0.93 -18.96
CA TYR A 41 1.55 -2.37 -18.80
C TYR A 41 0.22 -2.83 -19.40
N HIS A 42 -0.89 -2.15 -19.07
CA HIS A 42 -2.20 -2.51 -19.63
C HIS A 42 -2.30 -2.26 -21.13
N ARG A 43 -1.59 -1.25 -21.66
CA ARG A 43 -1.47 -1.04 -23.11
C ARG A 43 -0.79 -2.23 -23.79
N LEU A 44 0.31 -2.73 -23.21
CA LEU A 44 1.03 -3.90 -23.73
C LEU A 44 0.19 -5.17 -23.62
N ASP A 45 -0.57 -5.36 -22.53
CA ASP A 45 -1.46 -6.53 -22.39
C ASP A 45 -2.55 -6.58 -23.47
N ILE A 46 -3.19 -5.44 -23.74
CA ILE A 46 -4.22 -5.33 -24.79
C ILE A 46 -3.60 -5.55 -26.18
N CYS A 47 -2.40 -5.02 -26.43
CA CYS A 47 -1.68 -5.24 -27.69
C CYS A 47 -1.33 -6.73 -27.88
N LEU A 48 -0.83 -7.38 -26.84
CA LEU A 48 -0.51 -8.82 -26.86
C LEU A 48 -1.77 -9.65 -27.11
N TYR A 49 -2.89 -9.28 -26.50
CA TYR A 49 -4.17 -9.94 -26.74
C TYR A 49 -4.66 -9.76 -28.19
N ALA A 50 -4.53 -8.56 -28.76
CA ALA A 50 -4.92 -8.30 -30.14
C ALA A 50 -4.08 -9.11 -31.13
N ILE A 51 -2.75 -9.18 -30.92
CA ILE A 51 -1.83 -9.97 -31.76
C ILE A 51 -2.15 -11.47 -31.68
N ASN A 52 -2.41 -12.01 -30.49
CA ASN A 52 -2.71 -13.44 -30.32
C ASN A 52 -4.04 -13.86 -30.98
N ASN A 53 -4.98 -12.93 -31.16
CA ASN A 53 -6.28 -13.19 -31.78
C ASN A 53 -6.40 -12.64 -33.21
N SER A 54 -5.29 -12.14 -33.79
CA SER A 54 -5.28 -11.53 -35.13
C SER A 54 -6.32 -10.42 -35.31
N ILE A 55 -6.54 -9.61 -34.27
CA ILE A 55 -7.48 -8.49 -34.30
C ILE A 55 -6.75 -7.26 -34.85
N GLU A 56 -7.18 -6.75 -36.00
CA GLU A 56 -6.58 -5.58 -36.64
C GLU A 56 -6.85 -4.28 -35.85
N ASP A 57 -8.07 -4.15 -35.29
CA ASP A 57 -8.47 -3.01 -34.47
C ASP A 57 -8.37 -3.29 -32.97
N PHE A 58 -7.35 -2.74 -32.31
CA PHE A 58 -7.16 -2.89 -30.85
C PHE A 58 -8.36 -2.41 -30.02
N ARG A 59 -9.22 -1.53 -30.58
CA ARG A 59 -10.42 -1.04 -29.91
C ARG A 59 -11.42 -2.14 -29.61
N VAL A 60 -11.48 -3.17 -30.47
CA VAL A 60 -12.37 -4.33 -30.29
C VAL A 60 -11.91 -5.21 -29.13
N ALA A 61 -10.60 -5.20 -28.82
CA ALA A 61 -10.03 -5.92 -27.68
C ALA A 61 -10.32 -5.26 -26.32
N ILE A 62 -10.84 -4.02 -26.30
CA ILE A 62 -11.14 -3.28 -25.07
C ILE A 62 -12.54 -3.62 -24.58
N THR A 63 -12.64 -4.35 -23.46
CA THR A 63 -13.92 -4.67 -22.81
C THR A 63 -14.17 -3.78 -21.59
N TYR A 64 -15.44 -3.55 -21.25
CA TYR A 64 -15.82 -2.74 -20.08
C TYR A 64 -15.32 -3.34 -18.75
N GLU A 65 -15.32 -4.67 -18.62
CA GLU A 65 -14.78 -5.36 -17.45
C GLU A 65 -13.28 -5.08 -17.25
N ARG A 66 -12.50 -5.14 -18.34
CA ARG A 66 -11.06 -4.82 -18.28
C ARG A 66 -10.84 -3.37 -17.87
N ILE A 67 -11.56 -2.42 -18.47
CA ILE A 67 -11.45 -1.00 -18.09
C ILE A 67 -11.79 -0.81 -16.60
N PHE A 68 -12.83 -1.46 -16.10
CA PHE A 68 -13.22 -1.37 -14.70
C PHE A 68 -12.08 -1.81 -13.76
N PHE A 69 -11.46 -2.96 -14.02
CA PHE A 69 -10.33 -3.43 -13.22
C PHE A 69 -9.10 -2.51 -13.33
N VAL A 70 -8.81 -1.95 -14.52
CA VAL A 70 -7.75 -0.96 -14.71
C VAL A 70 -8.02 0.31 -13.89
N LEU A 71 -9.26 0.80 -13.87
CA LEU A 71 -9.64 1.98 -13.09
C LEU A 71 -9.48 1.74 -11.58
N VAL A 72 -9.95 0.59 -11.09
CA VAL A 72 -9.76 0.20 -9.67
C VAL A 72 -8.27 0.15 -9.33
N GLU A 73 -7.46 -0.42 -10.22
CA GLU A 73 -6.01 -0.51 -10.03
C GLU A 73 -5.34 0.87 -9.96
N ILE A 74 -5.72 1.78 -10.86
CA ILE A 74 -5.23 3.16 -10.85
C ILE A 74 -5.65 3.88 -9.58
N ILE A 75 -6.90 3.73 -9.12
CA ILE A 75 -7.39 4.33 -7.87
C ILE A 75 -6.54 3.85 -6.68
N ILE A 76 -6.32 2.54 -6.56
CA ILE A 76 -5.47 1.95 -5.51
C ILE A 76 -4.05 2.53 -5.56
N CYS A 77 -3.47 2.66 -6.76
CA CYS A 77 -2.13 3.23 -6.93
C CYS A 77 -2.07 4.74 -6.73
N ALA A 78 -3.20 5.45 -6.87
CA ALA A 78 -3.30 6.88 -6.68
C ALA A 78 -3.41 7.28 -5.21
N VAL A 79 -3.89 6.41 -4.32
CA VAL A 79 -3.98 6.71 -2.88
C VAL A 79 -2.57 6.85 -2.28
N HIS A 80 -2.18 8.08 -1.94
CA HIS A 80 -0.97 8.44 -1.22
C HIS A 80 -1.17 9.75 -0.44
N PRO A 81 -0.44 9.98 0.66
CA PRO A 81 -0.43 11.30 1.30
C PRO A 81 0.18 12.32 0.33
N MET A 82 -0.63 13.25 -0.14
CA MET A 82 -0.22 14.30 -1.08
C MET A 82 0.36 15.48 -0.29
N PRO A 83 1.49 16.07 -0.72
CA PRO A 83 2.03 17.28 -0.09
C PRO A 83 1.01 18.41 -0.20
N ARG A 84 0.51 18.90 0.94
CA ARG A 84 -0.55 19.92 0.98
C ARG A 84 -0.01 21.25 1.52
N ALA A 85 0.20 22.19 0.59
CA ALA A 85 0.73 23.55 0.78
C ALA A 85 2.16 23.62 1.36
N PHE A 86 2.87 24.72 1.07
CA PHE A 86 4.23 24.95 1.55
C PHE A 86 4.20 25.36 3.03
N PRO A 87 5.13 24.90 3.89
CA PRO A 87 5.21 25.35 5.28
C PRO A 87 5.45 26.87 5.32
N GLY A 88 4.45 27.66 5.71
CA GLY A 88 4.57 29.11 5.87
C GLY A 88 3.55 29.99 5.12
N HIS A 89 2.65 29.43 4.30
CA HIS A 89 1.53 30.19 3.73
C HIS A 89 0.20 29.71 4.32
N SER A 90 -0.06 30.09 5.57
CA SER A 90 -1.35 29.88 6.21
C SER A 90 -2.39 30.83 5.61
N ASN A 91 -3.03 30.43 4.51
CA ASN A 91 -4.37 30.96 4.21
C ASN A 91 -5.35 30.31 5.21
N THR A 92 -5.23 30.72 6.47
CA THR A 92 -6.29 30.52 7.45
C THR A 92 -7.40 31.49 7.05
N LEU A 93 -8.41 30.96 6.36
CA LEU A 93 -9.68 31.67 6.24
C LEU A 93 -10.30 31.66 7.64
N SER A 94 -9.98 32.66 8.44
CA SER A 94 -10.66 32.94 9.71
C SER A 94 -12.08 33.38 9.39
N VAL A 95 -13.03 32.46 9.53
CA VAL A 95 -14.45 32.83 9.64
C VAL A 95 -14.64 33.32 11.07
N ASP A 96 -14.55 34.64 11.25
CA ASP A 96 -14.90 35.32 12.49
C ASP A 96 -16.39 35.11 12.75
N THR A 97 -16.70 34.20 13.66
CA THR A 97 -18.02 34.14 14.29
C THR A 97 -17.82 34.58 15.73
N SER A 98 -18.21 35.83 16.01
CA SER A 98 -18.15 36.45 17.32
C SER A 98 -19.12 35.78 18.29
N SER A 99 -18.60 35.02 19.25
CA SER A 99 -19.19 34.86 20.59
C SER A 99 -18.27 34.03 21.51
N ASP A 100 -17.77 34.70 22.54
CA ASP A 100 -17.49 34.24 23.90
C ASP A 100 -16.69 32.94 24.15
N ASP A 101 -15.44 33.18 24.59
CA ASP A 101 -14.80 32.58 25.76
C ASP A 101 -14.79 31.04 25.89
N SER A 102 -13.84 30.40 25.19
CA SER A 102 -13.00 29.30 25.74
C SER A 102 -12.04 28.78 24.65
N THR A 103 -10.74 28.93 24.91
CA THR A 103 -9.61 28.22 24.29
C THR A 103 -9.78 27.80 22.82
N ILE A 104 -9.31 28.65 21.91
CA ILE A 104 -9.11 28.32 20.49
C ILE A 104 -8.12 27.14 20.40
N THR A 105 -8.63 25.92 20.41
CA THR A 105 -7.88 24.75 19.96
C THR A 105 -7.82 24.84 18.45
N SER A 106 -6.76 25.46 17.93
CA SER A 106 -6.31 25.13 16.59
C SER A 106 -6.25 23.60 16.51
N HIS A 107 -6.88 23.00 15.50
CA HIS A 107 -6.89 21.55 15.33
C HIS A 107 -5.80 21.13 14.32
N PRO A 108 -4.50 21.02 14.71
CA PRO A 108 -3.50 20.34 13.90
C PRO A 108 -3.63 18.81 14.00
N LEU A 109 -4.45 18.28 14.94
CA LEU A 109 -4.62 16.85 15.18
C LEU A 109 -5.27 16.07 14.01
N SER A 110 -6.04 16.74 13.15
CA SER A 110 -6.68 16.09 12.01
C SER A 110 -5.70 15.78 10.86
N TYR A 111 -4.55 16.44 10.80
CA TYR A 111 -3.66 16.33 9.64
C TYR A 111 -2.74 15.11 9.75
N ALA A 112 -2.12 14.87 10.91
CA ALA A 112 -1.25 13.72 11.12
C ALA A 112 -2.01 12.37 11.11
N SER A 113 -3.25 12.35 11.60
CA SER A 113 -4.09 11.14 11.61
C SER A 113 -4.54 10.72 10.20
N VAL A 114 -4.80 11.68 9.32
CA VAL A 114 -5.18 11.41 7.92
C VAL A 114 -3.98 10.90 7.10
N ASP A 115 -2.78 11.45 7.29
CA ASP A 115 -1.57 10.96 6.62
C ASP A 115 -1.22 9.52 7.04
N VAL A 116 -1.36 9.19 8.32
CA VAL A 116 -1.17 7.83 8.85
C VAL A 116 -2.24 6.87 8.32
N ALA A 117 -3.51 7.29 8.28
CA ALA A 117 -4.60 6.49 7.71
C ALA A 117 -4.43 6.23 6.21
N LEU A 118 -3.94 7.22 5.45
CA LEU A 118 -3.59 7.08 4.04
C LEU A 118 -2.33 6.23 3.81
N GLY A 119 -1.54 5.98 4.85
CA GLY A 119 -0.40 5.06 4.77
C GLY A 119 -0.79 3.58 4.67
N LEU A 120 -1.84 3.15 5.38
CA LEU A 120 -2.33 1.76 5.33
C LEU A 120 -2.68 1.28 3.90
N PRO A 121 -3.48 2.01 3.10
CA PRO A 121 -3.79 1.58 1.73
C PRO A 121 -2.57 1.60 0.80
N MET A 122 -1.46 2.27 1.13
CA MET A 122 -0.25 2.19 0.31
C MET A 122 0.37 0.79 0.31
N PHE A 123 0.18 -0.02 1.36
CA PHE A 123 0.62 -1.41 1.34
C PHE A 123 -0.18 -2.28 0.37
N LEU A 124 -1.38 -1.85 -0.02
CA LEU A 124 -2.14 -2.58 -1.03
C LEU A 124 -1.31 -2.74 -2.31
N ARG A 125 -0.47 -1.75 -2.64
CA ARG A 125 0.47 -1.78 -3.78
C ARG A 125 1.46 -2.95 -3.76
N LEU A 126 1.61 -3.69 -2.65
CA LEU A 126 2.37 -4.95 -2.63
C LEU A 126 1.82 -6.00 -3.61
N TYR A 127 0.58 -5.88 -4.08
CA TYR A 127 0.06 -6.73 -5.16
C TYR A 127 0.90 -6.59 -6.46
N LEU A 128 1.53 -5.43 -6.71
CA LEU A 128 2.40 -5.23 -7.86
C LEU A 128 3.68 -6.06 -7.77
N LEU A 129 4.20 -6.28 -6.56
CA LEU A 129 5.34 -7.17 -6.35
C LEU A 129 4.97 -8.61 -6.73
N TRP A 130 3.77 -9.04 -6.35
CA TRP A 130 3.25 -10.35 -6.74
C TRP A 130 3.14 -10.46 -8.28
N ARG A 131 2.59 -9.44 -8.95
CA ARG A 131 2.53 -9.37 -10.42
C ARG A 131 3.94 -9.43 -11.05
N PHE A 132 4.93 -8.76 -10.47
CA PHE A 132 6.31 -8.79 -10.96
C PHE A 132 6.93 -10.18 -10.86
N ILE A 133 6.80 -10.84 -9.70
CA ILE A 133 7.28 -12.22 -9.49
C ILE A 133 6.66 -13.16 -10.53
N MET A 134 5.37 -12.99 -10.78
CA MET A 134 4.63 -13.75 -11.77
C MET A 134 5.18 -13.58 -13.19
N PHE A 135 5.40 -12.34 -13.62
CA PHE A 135 5.91 -12.05 -14.96
C PHE A 135 7.36 -12.53 -15.17
N HIS A 136 8.18 -12.49 -14.11
CA HIS A 136 9.55 -13.00 -14.17
C HIS A 136 9.62 -14.53 -14.07
N SER A 137 8.52 -15.21 -13.74
CA SER A 137 8.52 -16.65 -13.65
C SER A 137 8.84 -17.29 -15.00
N HIS A 138 9.84 -18.17 -14.99
CA HIS A 138 10.25 -18.99 -16.14
C HIS A 138 9.05 -19.71 -16.77
N LEU A 139 8.08 -20.13 -15.96
CA LEU A 139 6.90 -20.87 -16.40
C LEU A 139 5.99 -20.05 -17.32
N PHE A 140 5.91 -18.72 -17.15
CA PHE A 140 5.07 -17.85 -17.96
C PHE A 140 5.79 -17.36 -19.23
N ARG A 141 7.12 -17.21 -19.15
CA ARG A 141 7.94 -16.73 -20.27
C ARG A 141 8.23 -17.82 -21.31
N ASP A 142 8.30 -19.07 -20.89
CA ASP A 142 8.63 -20.18 -21.78
C ASP A 142 7.49 -20.55 -22.74
N THR A 143 7.77 -20.52 -24.04
CA THR A 143 6.82 -20.98 -25.06
C THR A 143 6.53 -22.48 -24.94
N SER A 144 7.50 -23.27 -24.47
CA SER A 144 7.38 -24.72 -24.30
C SER A 144 6.37 -25.08 -23.20
N SER A 145 6.47 -24.45 -22.02
CA SER A 145 5.53 -24.67 -20.92
C SER A 145 4.10 -24.26 -21.32
N ARG A 146 3.95 -23.14 -22.03
CA ARG A 146 2.64 -22.69 -22.56
C ARG A 146 2.04 -23.66 -23.57
N SER A 147 2.88 -24.24 -24.42
CA SER A 147 2.45 -25.25 -25.41
C SER A 147 1.99 -26.53 -24.73
N VAL A 148 2.72 -27.01 -23.72
CA VAL A 148 2.34 -28.19 -22.92
C VAL A 148 1.04 -27.93 -22.14
N GLY A 149 0.88 -26.75 -21.55
CA GLY A 149 -0.36 -26.34 -20.88
C GLY A 149 -1.57 -26.36 -21.83
N TYR A 150 -1.40 -25.83 -23.05
CA TYR A 150 -2.46 -25.85 -24.06
C TYR A 150 -2.84 -27.27 -24.49
N LEU A 151 -1.87 -28.15 -24.73
CA LEU A 151 -2.10 -29.56 -25.09
C LEU A 151 -2.88 -30.31 -24.00
N ASN A 152 -2.57 -30.02 -22.74
CA ASN A 152 -3.25 -30.63 -21.58
C ASN A 152 -4.55 -29.90 -21.19
N ARG A 153 -4.95 -28.84 -21.92
CA ARG A 153 -6.11 -27.98 -21.60
C ARG A 153 -6.05 -27.40 -20.18
N VAL A 154 -4.85 -27.06 -19.72
CA VAL A 154 -4.61 -26.40 -18.43
C VAL A 154 -4.25 -24.95 -18.69
N SER A 155 -5.06 -24.02 -18.19
CA SER A 155 -4.73 -22.60 -18.15
C SER A 155 -3.63 -22.35 -17.12
N ILE A 156 -2.57 -21.67 -17.54
CA ILE A 156 -1.49 -21.23 -16.63
C ILE A 156 -1.98 -19.97 -15.92
N ASP A 157 -2.78 -20.18 -14.87
CA ASP A 157 -3.35 -19.10 -14.05
C ASP A 157 -2.45 -18.74 -12.87
N TYR A 158 -2.72 -17.60 -12.23
CA TYR A 158 -2.01 -17.15 -11.02
C TYR A 158 -2.00 -18.20 -9.90
N PHE A 159 -3.14 -18.85 -9.66
CA PHE A 159 -3.25 -19.89 -8.63
C PHE A 159 -2.44 -21.15 -8.96
N PHE A 160 -2.33 -21.50 -10.25
CA PHE A 160 -1.49 -22.61 -10.69
C PHE A 160 -0.01 -22.32 -10.42
N LEU A 161 0.41 -21.07 -10.65
CA LEU A 161 1.76 -20.66 -10.35
C LEU A 161 2.05 -20.69 -8.84
N ILE A 162 1.14 -20.17 -8.00
CA ILE A 162 1.29 -20.20 -6.53
C ILE A 162 1.50 -21.63 -6.06
N LYS A 163 0.65 -22.55 -6.52
CA LYS A 163 0.75 -23.98 -6.16
C LYS A 163 2.11 -24.55 -6.57
N THR A 164 2.53 -24.28 -7.81
CA THR A 164 3.83 -24.75 -8.32
C THR A 164 5.01 -24.23 -7.48
N TYR A 165 5.02 -22.96 -7.10
CA TYR A 165 6.09 -22.40 -6.27
C TYR A 165 6.09 -22.97 -4.85
N LEU A 166 4.91 -23.12 -4.24
CA LEU A 166 4.77 -23.73 -2.92
C LEU A 166 5.22 -25.20 -2.90
N GLU A 167 5.03 -25.92 -4.01
CA GLU A 167 5.46 -27.31 -4.13
C GLU A 167 6.97 -27.45 -4.37
N GLN A 168 7.56 -26.58 -5.20
CA GLN A 168 9.00 -26.64 -5.50
C GLN A 168 9.88 -26.12 -4.35
N TRP A 169 9.50 -25.00 -3.72
CA TRP A 169 10.33 -24.32 -2.72
C TRP A 169 9.50 -23.90 -1.48
N PRO A 170 8.89 -24.86 -0.75
CA PRO A 170 7.93 -24.56 0.32
C PRO A 170 8.50 -23.66 1.42
N ILE A 171 9.74 -23.92 1.84
CA ILE A 171 10.40 -23.18 2.93
C ILE A 171 10.65 -21.72 2.51
N VAL A 172 11.16 -21.49 1.29
CA VAL A 172 11.47 -20.15 0.80
C VAL A 172 10.20 -19.32 0.64
N CYS A 173 9.16 -19.89 0.02
CA CYS A 173 7.88 -19.20 -0.14
C CYS A 173 7.24 -18.84 1.20
N LEU A 174 7.23 -19.78 2.16
CA LEU A 174 6.65 -19.54 3.48
C LEU A 174 7.46 -18.52 4.29
N THR A 175 8.79 -18.58 4.27
CA THR A 175 9.65 -17.61 4.97
C THR A 175 9.48 -16.19 4.43
N VAL A 176 9.47 -16.02 3.10
CA VAL A 176 9.22 -14.72 2.47
C VAL A 176 7.83 -14.19 2.84
N PHE A 177 6.81 -15.04 2.80
CA PHE A 177 5.45 -14.66 3.20
C PHE A 177 5.39 -14.20 4.66
N CYS A 178 5.98 -14.96 5.59
CA CYS A 178 6.04 -14.61 7.01
C CYS A 178 6.76 -13.28 7.24
N ILE A 179 7.87 -13.01 6.55
CA ILE A 179 8.60 -11.74 6.67
C ILE A 179 7.75 -10.56 6.19
N ILE A 180 7.06 -10.69 5.05
CA ILE A 180 6.18 -9.63 4.52
C ILE A 180 5.05 -9.35 5.50
N VAL A 181 4.36 -10.39 5.97
CA VAL A 181 3.25 -10.26 6.94
C VAL A 181 3.75 -9.63 8.24
N PHE A 182 4.92 -10.04 8.74
CA PHE A 182 5.56 -9.46 9.92
C PHE A 182 5.83 -7.96 9.76
N LEU A 183 6.44 -7.54 8.66
CA LEU A 183 6.78 -6.13 8.43
C LEU A 183 5.52 -5.26 8.26
N VAL A 184 4.57 -5.71 7.42
CA VAL A 184 3.33 -4.97 7.16
C VAL A 184 2.47 -4.90 8.42
N GLY A 185 2.31 -6.02 9.12
CA GLY A 185 1.47 -6.11 10.31
C GLY A 185 2.05 -5.32 11.50
N SER A 186 3.35 -5.42 11.74
CA SER A 186 4.01 -4.65 12.80
C SER A 186 3.89 -3.15 12.57
N TRP A 187 4.13 -2.69 11.32
CA TRP A 187 3.98 -1.27 11.02
C TRP A 187 2.52 -0.81 11.04
N SER A 188 1.58 -1.65 10.59
CA SER A 188 0.14 -1.31 10.63
C SER A 188 -0.36 -1.16 12.07
N LEU A 189 0.07 -2.03 12.99
CA LEU A 189 -0.22 -1.87 14.42
C LEU A 189 0.42 -0.59 14.98
N ARG A 190 1.63 -0.23 14.54
CA ARG A 190 2.32 0.99 14.97
C ARG A 190 1.53 2.22 14.53
N ALA A 191 1.14 2.26 13.25
CA ALA A 191 0.30 3.29 12.67
C ALA A 191 -1.05 3.41 13.39
N CYS A 192 -1.73 2.29 13.67
CA CYS A 192 -2.98 2.29 14.41
C CYS A 192 -2.84 2.69 15.88
N SER A 193 -1.71 2.36 16.53
CA SER A 193 -1.45 2.68 17.94
C SER A 193 -1.06 4.14 18.16
N TYR A 194 -0.91 4.92 17.09
CA TYR A 194 -0.65 6.34 17.17
C TYR A 194 -1.82 7.05 17.86
N SER A 195 -1.56 7.56 19.07
CA SER A 195 -2.46 8.43 19.82
C SER A 195 -1.73 9.73 20.12
N SER A 196 -2.45 10.85 20.09
CA SER A 196 -1.93 12.17 20.46
C SER A 196 -1.62 12.28 21.96
N THR A 197 -2.12 11.35 22.78
CA THR A 197 -1.72 11.21 24.18
C THR A 197 -0.39 10.46 24.21
N ASN A 198 0.56 10.87 25.07
CA ASN A 198 1.96 10.42 25.14
C ASN A 198 2.21 8.90 25.38
N GLU A 199 1.22 8.04 25.15
CA GLU A 199 1.22 6.60 25.35
C GLU A 199 1.30 5.84 24.00
N HIS A 200 2.16 6.27 23.08
CA HIS A 200 2.38 5.52 21.84
C HIS A 200 3.36 4.36 22.07
N LEU A 201 3.01 3.16 21.59
CA LEU A 201 3.87 1.98 21.68
C LEU A 201 5.10 2.16 20.80
N THR A 202 6.31 2.00 21.33
CA THR A 202 7.55 2.01 20.53
C THR A 202 7.50 0.97 19.41
N MET A 203 8.33 1.15 18.37
CA MET A 203 8.39 0.18 17.26
C MET A 203 8.73 -1.23 17.76
N GLN A 204 9.64 -1.34 18.73
CA GLN A 204 10.03 -2.64 19.32
C GLN A 204 8.85 -3.30 20.06
N ASN A 205 8.09 -2.55 20.86
CA ASN A 205 6.93 -3.09 21.55
C ASN A 205 5.85 -3.54 20.56
N THR A 206 5.71 -2.81 19.45
CA THR A 206 4.75 -3.15 18.40
C THR A 206 5.17 -4.40 17.62
N MET A 207 6.45 -4.54 17.30
CA MET A 207 7.00 -5.75 16.69
C MET A 207 6.78 -6.97 17.58
N TRP A 208 7.07 -6.84 18.88
CA TRP A 208 6.81 -7.89 19.87
C TRP A 208 5.33 -8.25 19.94
N LEU A 209 4.46 -7.24 20.07
CA LEU A 209 3.00 -7.41 20.09
C LEU A 209 2.49 -8.13 18.83
N PHE A 210 3.03 -7.79 17.65
CA PHE A 210 2.66 -8.48 16.41
C PHE A 210 3.06 -9.96 16.44
N VAL A 211 4.29 -10.28 16.85
CA VAL A 211 4.77 -11.68 16.92
C VAL A 211 3.90 -12.51 17.84
N ILE A 212 3.66 -12.05 19.08
CA ILE A 212 2.87 -12.81 20.06
C ILE A 212 1.40 -12.98 19.65
N THR A 213 0.87 -12.04 18.86
CA THR A 213 -0.48 -12.11 18.31
C THR A 213 -0.53 -13.09 17.13
N PHE A 214 0.45 -13.02 16.22
CA PHE A 214 0.55 -13.89 15.05
C PHE A 214 0.78 -15.36 15.44
N THR A 215 1.54 -15.62 16.49
CA THR A 215 1.75 -16.97 17.04
C THR A 215 0.65 -17.40 18.01
N THR A 216 -0.39 -16.59 18.18
CA THR A 216 -1.54 -16.83 19.07
C THR A 216 -1.15 -17.13 20.52
N VAL A 217 -0.03 -16.58 21.01
CA VAL A 217 0.42 -16.74 22.40
C VAL A 217 -0.31 -15.76 23.31
N GLY A 218 -0.34 -14.47 22.94
CA GLY A 218 -1.14 -13.44 23.61
C GLY A 218 -0.86 -13.25 25.10
N TYR A 219 0.38 -12.93 25.49
CA TYR A 219 0.74 -12.69 26.89
C TYR A 219 -0.04 -11.55 27.58
N GLY A 220 -0.48 -10.54 26.83
CA GLY A 220 -1.26 -9.41 27.35
C GLY A 220 -0.45 -8.34 28.09
N ASP A 221 0.87 -8.35 27.91
CA ASP A 221 1.82 -7.34 28.43
C ASP A 221 1.64 -5.97 27.75
N PHE A 222 1.41 -5.97 26.44
CA PHE A 222 1.02 -4.79 25.67
C PHE A 222 -0.34 -4.98 25.04
N THR A 223 -1.18 -3.94 25.06
CA THR A 223 -2.48 -3.95 24.38
C THR A 223 -2.70 -2.64 23.63
N PRO A 224 -3.27 -2.67 22.42
CA PRO A 224 -3.62 -1.45 21.71
C PRO A 224 -4.75 -0.75 22.48
N SER A 225 -4.60 0.55 22.72
CA SER A 225 -5.63 1.38 23.35
C SER A 225 -6.63 1.94 22.33
N THR A 226 -6.19 2.14 21.08
CA THR A 226 -6.96 2.76 20.01
C THR A 226 -7.96 1.81 19.34
N TYR A 227 -9.04 2.36 18.80
CA TYR A 227 -10.05 1.60 18.04
C TYR A 227 -9.45 0.90 16.81
N CYS A 228 -8.58 1.60 16.06
CA CYS A 228 -7.86 1.05 14.89
C CYS A 228 -7.08 -0.22 15.24
N GLY A 229 -6.34 -0.21 16.36
CA GLY A 229 -5.52 -1.35 16.78
C GLY A 229 -6.33 -2.50 17.37
N ARG A 230 -7.55 -2.23 17.87
CA ARG A 230 -8.44 -3.24 18.46
C ARG A 230 -9.30 -3.97 17.43
N SER A 231 -9.37 -3.49 16.18
CA SER A 231 -10.24 -4.03 15.13
C SER A 231 -11.68 -4.27 15.63
N LYS A 232 -12.20 -3.34 16.42
CA LYS A 232 -13.59 -3.30 16.91
C LYS A 232 -14.38 -2.21 16.23
#